data_AF-A0A1V8U2D6-F1
#
_entry.id   AF-A0A1V8U2D6-F1
#
_cell.length_a   1.000
_cell.length_b   1.000
_cell.length_c   1.000
_cell.angle_alpha   90.00
_cell.angle_beta   90.00
_cell.angle_gamma   90.00
#
_symmetry.space_group_name_H-M   'P 1'
#
loop_
_entity.id
_entity.type
_entity.pdbx_description
1 polymer ?
#
loop_
_entity_poly.entity_id
_entity_poly.type
_entity_poly.pdbx_seq_one_letter_code
_entity_poly.pdbx_strand_id
1 'polypeptide(L)'
;MPAPKVVPITVVVVGKRHNTRFFAPNDKLTYAAKNSKITYPLSSDGNKTLNGNVSPGFIVDSYICDTSKPADPAKGIVQDFFLQSHCALAGTARSAHYVVLRNDMKLSISQIYDLTHAFCYSYARATKGVSYCAPAYYADRLCDRVNRYLRVWSDENDVAVSKWEKNKAELAMSVEEGEKAFKMRIRNEVQKHKGWHHDRERRPGPWMSRLDEVMFWL
;
A
#
# COMPACT_ATOMS: atom_id res chain seq x y z
N MET A 1 18.55 -15.56 -29.38
CA MET A 1 17.67 -14.71 -28.56
C MET A 1 18.53 -13.62 -27.93
N PRO A 2 18.12 -12.35 -27.91
CA PRO A 2 18.85 -11.32 -27.18
C PRO A 2 18.88 -11.69 -25.68
N ALA A 3 20.01 -11.46 -25.02
CA ALA A 3 20.15 -11.70 -23.59
C ALA A 3 19.05 -10.94 -22.82
N PRO A 4 18.47 -11.53 -21.76
CA PRO A 4 17.41 -10.88 -21.00
C PRO A 4 17.91 -9.53 -20.45
N LYS A 5 17.19 -8.45 -20.76
CA LYS A 5 17.52 -7.11 -20.27
C LYS A 5 17.28 -7.06 -18.78
N VAL A 6 18.35 -6.93 -17.99
CA VAL A 6 18.25 -6.75 -16.54
C VAL A 6 17.77 -5.33 -16.26
N VAL A 7 16.61 -5.20 -15.62
CA VAL A 7 16.07 -3.92 -15.16
C VAL A 7 16.45 -3.76 -13.67
N PRO A 8 17.13 -2.68 -13.25
CA PRO A 8 17.43 -2.46 -11.85
C PRO A 8 16.13 -2.18 -11.08
N ILE A 9 15.99 -2.80 -9.90
CA ILE A 9 14.79 -2.69 -9.07
C ILE A 9 15.17 -2.24 -7.66
N THR A 10 14.37 -1.34 -7.09
CA THR A 10 14.40 -1.00 -5.66
C THR A 10 13.10 -1.49 -5.02
N VAL A 11 13.23 -2.22 -3.91
CA VAL A 11 12.10 -2.80 -3.18
C VAL A 11 12.05 -2.17 -1.79
N VAL A 12 10.91 -1.56 -1.48
CA VAL A 12 10.64 -0.93 -0.18
C VAL A 12 9.35 -1.50 0.37
N VAL A 13 9.39 -2.00 1.60
CA VAL A 13 8.22 -2.47 2.35
C VAL A 13 7.72 -1.34 3.23
N VAL A 14 6.40 -1.18 3.29
CA VAL A 14 5.77 -0.20 4.19
C VAL A 14 4.92 -0.90 5.25
N GLY A 15 5.23 -0.64 6.51
CA GLY A 15 4.46 -1.04 7.68
C GLY A 15 3.69 0.15 8.24
N LYS A 16 2.37 0.19 8.04
CA LYS A 16 1.54 1.30 8.55
C LYS A 16 0.99 1.08 9.97
N ARG A 17 0.91 -0.19 10.39
CA ARG A 17 0.31 -0.64 11.64
C ARG A 17 1.41 -1.21 12.54
N HIS A 18 1.97 -0.35 13.39
CA HIS A 18 2.97 -0.69 14.40
C HIS A 18 2.69 0.07 15.71
N ASN A 19 3.52 -0.14 16.72
CA ASN A 19 3.35 0.43 18.06
C ASN A 19 4.14 1.73 18.29
N THR A 20 5.10 2.08 17.43
CA THR A 20 5.86 3.34 17.51
C THR A 20 4.98 4.57 17.29
N ARG A 21 5.13 5.60 18.14
CA ARG A 21 4.45 6.91 18.03
C ARG A 21 5.46 8.02 18.23
N PHE A 22 5.23 9.15 17.57
CA PHE A 22 6.06 10.35 17.71
C PHE A 22 5.20 11.52 18.15
N PHE A 23 5.77 12.34 19.03
CA PHE A 23 5.13 13.50 19.61
C PHE A 23 5.99 14.72 19.34
N ALA A 24 5.36 15.85 19.01
CA ALA A 24 6.11 17.08 18.79
C ALA A 24 6.66 17.59 20.13
N PRO A 25 7.96 17.86 20.25
CA PRO A 25 8.55 18.34 21.50
C PRO A 25 8.24 19.83 21.76
N ASN A 26 7.78 20.57 20.74
CA ASN A 26 7.42 21.98 20.85
C ASN A 26 6.41 22.37 19.76
N ASP A 27 5.84 23.56 19.91
CA ASP A 27 4.81 24.12 19.03
C ASP A 27 5.27 24.29 17.57
N LYS A 28 6.57 24.45 17.33
CA LYS A 28 7.13 24.68 15.97
C LYS A 28 7.11 23.41 15.12
N LEU A 29 7.17 22.25 15.77
CA LEU A 29 7.21 20.94 15.11
C LEU A 29 5.83 20.27 15.02
N THR A 30 4.76 20.98 15.38
CA THR A 30 3.38 20.55 15.19
C THR A 30 2.64 21.49 14.22
N TYR A 31 1.37 21.21 13.98
CA TYR A 31 0.51 21.94 13.05
C TYR A 31 -0.83 22.30 13.68
N ALA A 32 -1.46 23.35 13.15
CA ALA A 32 -2.76 23.80 13.60
C ALA A 32 -3.83 22.71 13.36
N ALA A 33 -4.66 22.47 14.36
CA ALA A 33 -5.80 21.58 14.25
C ALA A 33 -6.84 22.17 13.28
N LYS A 34 -7.30 21.39 12.30
CA LYS A 34 -8.36 21.83 11.37
C LYS A 34 -9.74 21.98 12.03
N ASN A 35 -9.96 21.29 13.15
CA ASN A 35 -11.19 21.38 13.94
C ASN A 35 -10.84 21.75 15.37
N SER A 36 -11.35 22.90 15.85
CA SER A 36 -11.19 23.42 17.21
C SER A 36 -11.86 22.58 18.30
N LYS A 37 -12.58 21.51 17.93
CA LYS A 37 -13.26 20.60 18.87
C LYS A 37 -12.32 19.60 19.56
N ILE A 38 -11.04 19.54 19.18
CA ILE A 38 -10.03 18.70 19.84
C ILE A 38 -9.17 19.59 20.74
N THR A 39 -9.36 19.42 22.05
CA THR A 39 -8.70 20.13 23.16
C THR A 39 -7.27 19.62 23.36
N TYR A 40 -6.34 20.03 22.52
CA TYR A 40 -4.91 20.04 22.85
C TYR A 40 -4.51 21.44 23.30
N PRO A 41 -3.40 21.61 24.04
CA PRO A 41 -2.99 22.93 24.52
C PRO A 41 -2.92 23.93 23.37
N LEU A 42 -3.38 25.15 23.66
CA LEU A 42 -3.14 26.29 22.79
C LEU A 42 -1.62 26.44 22.63
N SER A 43 -1.20 26.91 21.46
CA SER A 43 0.18 27.36 21.29
C SER A 43 0.56 28.31 22.42
N SER A 44 1.84 28.33 22.78
CA SER A 44 2.49 29.32 23.65
C SER A 44 2.03 30.76 23.39
N ASP A 45 1.72 31.11 22.14
CA ASP A 45 1.22 32.44 21.74
C ASP A 45 -0.31 32.60 21.87
N GLY A 46 -1.04 31.61 22.38
CA GLY A 46 -2.50 31.61 22.62
C GLY A 46 -3.39 31.61 21.38
N ASN A 47 -2.83 31.82 20.18
CA ASN A 47 -3.59 32.14 18.97
C ASN A 47 -4.08 30.94 18.15
N LYS A 48 -3.60 29.72 18.42
CA LYS A 48 -3.92 28.53 17.60
C LYS A 48 -4.06 27.29 18.48
N THR A 49 -5.08 26.50 18.23
CA THR A 49 -5.18 25.12 18.75
C THR A 49 -4.28 24.22 17.93
N LEU A 50 -3.30 23.59 18.58
CA LEU A 50 -2.36 22.69 17.92
C LEU A 50 -2.90 21.26 17.95
N ASN A 51 -2.46 20.41 17.02
CA ASN A 51 -2.89 19.01 16.98
C ASN A 51 -2.01 18.08 17.85
N GLY A 52 -0.84 18.56 18.30
CA GLY A 52 0.11 17.81 19.14
C GLY A 52 0.94 16.75 18.40
N ASN A 53 0.55 16.40 17.18
CA ASN A 53 1.30 15.50 16.30
C ASN A 53 2.43 16.23 15.57
N VAL A 54 3.48 15.49 15.20
CA VAL A 54 4.60 16.03 14.39
C VAL A 54 4.13 16.45 12.98
N SER A 55 4.73 17.51 12.43
CA SER A 55 4.35 18.04 11.12
C SER A 55 4.57 17.04 9.97
N PRO A 56 3.73 17.07 8.91
CA PRO A 56 3.92 16.24 7.73
C PRO A 56 5.29 16.47 7.09
N GLY A 57 5.94 15.39 6.63
CA GLY A 57 7.33 15.42 6.16
C GLY A 57 8.36 15.12 7.24
N PHE A 58 7.92 14.91 8.49
CA PHE A 58 8.81 14.45 9.56
C PHE A 58 9.33 13.03 9.28
N ILE A 59 10.65 12.88 9.36
CA ILE A 59 11.39 11.65 9.12
C ILE A 59 12.18 11.28 10.38
N VAL A 60 12.25 9.98 10.67
CA VAL A 60 13.17 9.41 11.67
C VAL A 60 13.99 8.32 11.00
N ASP A 61 15.29 8.52 10.94
CA ASP A 61 16.26 7.71 10.19
C ASP A 61 17.46 7.26 11.04
N SER A 62 17.43 7.57 12.34
CA SER A 62 18.51 7.36 13.30
C SER A 62 17.95 6.99 14.67
N TYR A 63 18.83 6.47 15.55
CA TYR A 63 18.57 6.00 16.92
C TYR A 63 17.68 4.76 17.04
N ILE A 64 16.49 4.79 16.45
CA ILE A 64 15.54 3.67 16.40
C ILE A 64 15.49 3.00 15.01
N CYS A 65 16.16 3.62 14.04
CA CYS A 65 16.35 3.16 12.67
C CYS A 65 17.84 3.26 12.33
N ASP A 66 18.27 2.54 11.30
CA ASP A 66 19.62 2.66 10.75
C ASP A 66 19.56 2.94 9.25
N THR A 67 20.06 4.12 8.86
CA THR A 67 20.23 4.51 7.45
C THR A 67 21.67 4.79 7.08
N SER A 68 22.59 4.59 8.03
CA SER A 68 24.02 4.86 7.86
C SER A 68 24.67 3.89 6.87
N LYS A 69 24.11 2.69 6.74
CA LYS A 69 24.58 1.64 5.84
C LYS A 69 23.49 1.30 4.83
N PRO A 70 23.88 1.00 3.57
CA PRO A 70 22.94 0.51 2.58
C PRO A 70 22.40 -0.86 3.01
N ALA A 71 21.16 -1.15 2.62
CA ALA A 71 20.55 -2.46 2.87
C ALA A 71 21.43 -3.59 2.30
N ASP A 72 21.82 -4.52 3.15
CA ASP A 72 22.56 -5.72 2.79
C ASP A 72 21.93 -6.92 3.51
N PRO A 73 20.93 -7.57 2.88
CA PRO A 73 20.26 -8.72 3.47
C PRO A 73 21.21 -9.87 3.79
N ALA A 74 22.32 -10.01 3.04
CA ALA A 74 23.30 -11.07 3.28
C ALA A 74 24.11 -10.83 4.57
N LYS A 75 24.22 -9.58 5.02
CA LYS A 75 24.86 -9.20 6.27
C LYS A 75 23.87 -8.84 7.39
N GLY A 76 22.57 -9.05 7.15
CA GLY A 76 21.51 -8.67 8.09
C GLY A 76 21.39 -7.15 8.32
N ILE A 77 21.94 -6.33 7.42
CA ILE A 77 21.87 -4.87 7.53
C ILE A 77 20.53 -4.42 6.95
N VAL A 78 19.69 -3.87 7.81
CA VAL A 78 18.38 -3.31 7.46
C VAL A 78 18.54 -1.80 7.31
N GLN A 79 18.11 -1.26 6.16
CA GLN A 79 18.01 0.19 5.96
C GLN A 79 16.55 0.60 6.09
N ASP A 80 16.21 1.35 7.13
CA ASP A 80 14.83 1.68 7.46
C ASP A 80 14.63 3.10 7.96
N PHE A 81 13.40 3.60 7.88
CA PHE A 81 13.04 4.93 8.38
C PHE A 81 11.55 5.04 8.67
N PHE A 82 11.15 5.94 9.56
CA PHE A 82 9.76 6.34 9.71
C PHE A 82 9.50 7.65 8.96
N LEU A 83 8.32 7.76 8.36
CA LEU A 83 7.84 8.99 7.72
C LEU A 83 6.41 9.29 8.16
N GLN A 84 6.19 10.48 8.71
CA GLN A 84 4.86 11.04 8.93
C GLN A 84 4.46 11.92 7.75
N SER A 85 3.77 11.35 6.77
CA SER A 85 3.42 12.04 5.52
C SER A 85 2.15 12.88 5.55
N HIS A 86 1.34 12.79 6.61
CA HIS A 86 -0.03 13.32 6.63
C HIS A 86 -0.33 14.10 7.91
N CYS A 87 -1.25 15.06 7.80
CA CYS A 87 -1.91 15.64 8.97
C CYS A 87 -2.94 14.63 9.52
N ALA A 88 -2.72 14.12 10.72
CA ALA A 88 -3.73 13.36 11.44
C ALA A 88 -4.92 14.26 11.77
N LEU A 89 -6.12 13.81 11.37
CA LEU A 89 -7.36 14.52 11.64
C LEU A 89 -7.82 14.36 13.09
N ALA A 90 -7.56 13.19 13.68
CA ALA A 90 -7.99 12.84 15.02
C ALA A 90 -7.00 11.87 15.66
N GLY A 91 -6.82 12.00 16.99
CA GLY A 91 -5.94 11.17 17.80
C GLY A 91 -4.45 11.33 17.46
N THR A 92 -3.65 10.40 17.95
CA THR A 92 -2.21 10.36 17.68
C THR A 92 -1.95 9.75 16.31
N ALA A 93 -1.20 10.47 15.48
CA ALA A 93 -0.74 10.04 14.18
C ALA A 93 0.11 8.78 14.32
N ARG A 94 0.01 7.96 13.29
CA ARG A 94 0.91 6.82 13.10
C ARG A 94 1.74 7.14 11.87
N SER A 95 3.02 7.42 12.03
CA SER A 95 3.97 7.45 10.92
C SER A 95 4.00 6.09 10.22
N ALA A 96 4.42 6.02 8.97
CA ALA A 96 4.64 4.74 8.29
C ALA A 96 6.11 4.35 8.43
N HIS A 97 6.38 3.08 8.73
CA HIS A 97 7.72 2.51 8.77
C HIS A 97 8.07 1.96 7.40
N TYR A 98 9.17 2.41 6.82
CA TYR A 98 9.64 1.97 5.52
C TYR A 98 10.94 1.20 5.70
N VAL A 99 11.02 0.03 5.07
CA VAL A 99 12.20 -0.84 5.11
C VAL A 99 12.65 -1.08 3.67
N VAL A 100 13.86 -0.65 3.34
CA VAL A 100 14.49 -0.88 2.05
C VAL A 100 15.08 -2.30 2.06
N LEU A 101 14.55 -3.18 1.22
CA LEU A 101 15.03 -4.56 1.10
C LEU A 101 16.06 -4.72 -0.03
N ARG A 102 15.94 -3.89 -1.07
CA ARG A 102 16.80 -3.95 -2.27
C ARG A 102 16.87 -2.56 -2.90
N ASN A 103 18.03 -2.15 -3.41
CA ASN A 103 18.21 -0.86 -4.05
C ASN A 103 19.21 -0.93 -5.23
N ASP A 104 18.87 -1.69 -6.26
CA ASP A 104 19.76 -1.84 -7.43
C ASP A 104 19.83 -0.56 -8.27
N MET A 105 18.82 0.31 -8.16
CA MET A 105 18.83 1.62 -8.81
C MET A 105 19.83 2.59 -8.16
N LYS A 106 20.46 2.21 -7.04
CA LYS A 106 21.45 3.01 -6.31
C LYS A 106 20.90 4.40 -5.93
N LEU A 107 19.63 4.46 -5.56
CA LEU A 107 19.03 5.69 -5.06
C LEU A 107 19.70 6.06 -3.74
N SER A 108 20.04 7.34 -3.58
CA SER A 108 20.43 7.86 -2.27
C SER A 108 19.25 7.78 -1.29
N ILE A 109 19.56 7.74 -0.01
CA ILE A 109 18.50 7.65 1.01
C ILE A 109 17.57 8.88 0.98
N SER A 110 18.13 10.07 0.73
CA SER A 110 17.34 11.30 0.52
C SER A 110 16.36 11.17 -0.63
N GLN A 111 16.79 10.60 -1.77
CA GLN A 111 15.89 10.37 -2.90
C GLN A 111 14.77 9.39 -2.55
N ILE A 112 15.04 8.37 -1.74
CA ILE A 112 14.01 7.44 -1.27
C ILE A 112 13.01 8.18 -0.37
N TYR A 113 13.47 9.06 0.52
CA TYR A 113 12.59 9.88 1.36
C TYR A 113 11.68 10.77 0.53
N ASP A 114 12.26 11.55 -0.38
CA ASP A 114 11.54 12.51 -1.23
C ASP A 114 10.52 11.79 -2.11
N LEU A 115 10.93 10.68 -2.75
CA LEU A 115 10.05 9.88 -3.60
C LEU A 115 8.89 9.28 -2.80
N THR A 116 9.19 8.73 -1.62
CA THR A 116 8.18 8.12 -0.75
C THR A 116 7.19 9.17 -0.25
N HIS A 117 7.67 10.35 0.13
CA HIS A 117 6.83 11.46 0.56
C HIS A 117 6.00 12.02 -0.59
N ALA A 118 6.57 12.22 -1.77
CA ALA A 118 5.85 12.65 -2.97
C ALA A 118 4.72 11.68 -3.35
N PHE A 119 4.97 10.37 -3.30
CA PHE A 119 3.93 9.37 -3.52
C PHE A 119 2.78 9.43 -2.52
N CYS A 120 2.96 10.00 -1.33
CA CYS A 120 1.86 10.20 -0.39
C CYS A 120 0.89 11.32 -0.85
N TYR A 121 1.27 12.18 -1.79
CA TYR A 121 0.42 13.23 -2.35
C TYR A 121 -0.17 12.87 -3.72
N SER A 122 0.21 11.74 -4.30
CA SER A 122 -0.32 11.27 -5.60
C SER A 122 -1.57 10.39 -5.47
N TYR A 123 -2.26 10.42 -4.32
CA TYR A 123 -3.48 9.64 -4.10
C TYR A 123 -4.72 10.41 -4.61
N ALA A 124 -5.26 9.98 -5.75
CA ALA A 124 -6.28 10.69 -6.52
C ALA A 124 -7.61 10.91 -5.77
N ARG A 125 -7.91 10.10 -4.75
CA ARG A 125 -9.17 10.21 -3.99
C ARG A 125 -9.10 11.19 -2.81
N ALA A 126 -7.96 11.85 -2.58
CA ALA A 126 -7.83 12.83 -1.51
C ALA A 126 -7.00 14.05 -1.94
N THR A 127 -7.44 15.24 -1.55
CA THR A 127 -6.74 16.52 -1.78
C THR A 127 -5.71 16.83 -0.68
N LYS A 128 -5.15 15.79 -0.05
CA LYS A 128 -4.19 15.90 1.06
C LYS A 128 -3.24 14.70 1.04
N GLY A 129 -2.07 14.87 1.67
CA GLY A 129 -1.15 13.76 1.91
C GLY A 129 -1.84 12.62 2.65
N VAL A 130 -1.75 11.41 2.10
CA VAL A 130 -2.20 10.17 2.75
C VAL A 130 -1.09 9.59 3.61
N SER A 131 -1.46 8.66 4.48
CA SER A 131 -0.61 8.23 5.59
C SER A 131 0.53 7.26 5.25
N TYR A 132 0.60 6.81 4.00
CA TYR A 132 1.67 6.00 3.40
C TYR A 132 1.56 6.13 1.87
N CYS A 133 2.58 5.66 1.13
CA CYS A 133 2.68 5.87 -0.32
C CYS A 133 1.43 5.39 -1.10
N ALA A 134 0.97 6.20 -2.06
CA ALA A 134 -0.23 5.91 -2.83
C ALA A 134 -0.20 4.56 -3.58
N PRO A 135 0.92 4.08 -4.15
CA PRO A 135 0.96 2.77 -4.80
C PRO A 135 0.55 1.62 -3.87
N ALA A 136 1.09 1.58 -2.64
CA ALA A 136 0.69 0.59 -1.65
C ALA A 136 -0.78 0.78 -1.23
N TYR A 137 -1.24 2.02 -1.09
CA TYR A 137 -2.64 2.31 -0.78
C TYR A 137 -3.59 1.77 -1.88
N TYR A 138 -3.23 1.94 -3.15
CA TYR A 138 -4.02 1.40 -4.26
C TYR A 138 -4.02 -0.13 -4.27
N ALA A 139 -2.91 -0.77 -3.92
CA ALA A 139 -2.85 -2.22 -3.75
C ALA A 139 -3.82 -2.70 -2.66
N ASP A 140 -3.87 -2.02 -1.49
CA ASP A 140 -4.84 -2.34 -0.43
C ASP A 140 -6.29 -2.20 -0.93
N ARG A 141 -6.59 -1.12 -1.65
CA ARG A 141 -7.92 -0.90 -2.23
C ARG A 141 -8.31 -1.97 -3.24
N LEU A 142 -7.35 -2.42 -4.04
CA LEU A 142 -7.54 -3.51 -4.97
C LEU A 142 -7.84 -4.81 -4.23
N CYS A 143 -7.04 -5.16 -3.21
CA CYS A 143 -7.27 -6.33 -2.39
C CYS A 143 -8.63 -6.29 -1.69
N ASP A 144 -9.04 -5.15 -1.14
CA ASP A 144 -10.37 -4.95 -0.56
C ASP A 144 -11.49 -5.20 -1.58
N ARG A 145 -11.30 -4.75 -2.83
CA ARG A 145 -12.26 -4.99 -3.91
C ARG A 145 -12.32 -6.45 -4.29
N VAL A 146 -11.16 -7.07 -4.53
CA VAL A 146 -11.08 -8.49 -4.89
C VAL A 146 -11.73 -9.33 -3.81
N ASN A 147 -11.50 -9.01 -2.53
CA ASN A 147 -12.17 -9.67 -1.42
C ASN A 147 -13.70 -9.56 -1.53
N ARG A 148 -14.26 -8.39 -1.87
CA ARG A 148 -15.71 -8.24 -2.11
C ARG A 148 -16.23 -9.12 -3.24
N TYR A 149 -15.46 -9.30 -4.31
CA TYR A 149 -15.84 -10.23 -5.38
C TYR A 149 -15.75 -11.67 -4.93
N LEU A 150 -14.69 -12.03 -4.20
CA LEU A 150 -14.44 -13.38 -3.75
C LEU A 150 -15.29 -13.78 -2.52
N ARG A 151 -15.99 -12.86 -1.86
CA ARG A 151 -16.84 -13.15 -0.68
C ARG A 151 -17.84 -14.27 -0.89
N VAL A 152 -18.39 -14.40 -2.10
CA VAL A 152 -19.33 -15.49 -2.45
C VAL A 152 -18.65 -16.86 -2.39
N TRP A 153 -17.33 -16.89 -2.54
CA TRP A 153 -16.48 -18.07 -2.52
C TRP A 153 -15.61 -18.20 -1.25
N SER A 154 -15.71 -17.24 -0.33
CA SER A 154 -15.10 -17.35 1.00
C SER A 154 -16.05 -18.12 1.90
N ASP A 155 -15.51 -18.98 2.77
CA ASP A 155 -16.19 -20.04 3.57
C ASP A 155 -17.46 -19.65 4.35
N GLU A 156 -17.85 -18.37 4.40
CA GLU A 156 -19.02 -17.87 5.13
C GLU A 156 -20.38 -18.21 4.49
N ASN A 157 -20.44 -18.71 3.25
CA ASN A 157 -21.70 -18.88 2.52
C ASN A 157 -22.12 -20.33 2.16
N ASP A 158 -21.45 -21.36 2.69
CA ASP A 158 -21.80 -22.79 2.46
C ASP A 158 -21.98 -23.17 0.97
N VAL A 159 -21.44 -22.33 0.06
CA VAL A 159 -21.29 -22.67 -1.33
C VAL A 159 -20.15 -23.65 -1.34
N ALA A 160 -20.41 -24.89 -1.74
CA ALA A 160 -19.39 -25.91 -1.96
C ALA A 160 -18.44 -25.45 -3.07
N VAL A 161 -17.59 -24.47 -2.77
CA VAL A 161 -16.45 -24.13 -3.60
C VAL A 161 -15.49 -25.27 -3.36
N SER A 162 -15.57 -26.25 -4.25
CA SER A 162 -14.50 -27.22 -4.46
C SER A 162 -13.17 -26.52 -4.23
N LYS A 163 -12.44 -26.92 -3.17
CA LYS A 163 -11.11 -26.41 -2.86
C LYS A 163 -10.37 -26.20 -4.18
N TRP A 164 -10.02 -24.95 -4.49
CA TRP A 164 -9.35 -24.58 -5.75
C TRP A 164 -7.93 -25.17 -5.75
N GLU A 165 -7.86 -26.48 -5.95
CA GLU A 165 -6.66 -27.29 -6.02
C GLU A 165 -6.42 -27.69 -7.48
N LYS A 166 -5.15 -27.91 -7.83
CA LYS A 166 -4.77 -28.40 -9.15
C LYS A 166 -5.24 -29.84 -9.30
N ASN A 167 -5.89 -30.17 -10.41
CA ASN A 167 -6.27 -31.54 -10.72
C ASN A 167 -5.07 -32.34 -11.25
N LYS A 168 -5.22 -33.66 -11.38
CA LYS A 168 -4.15 -34.56 -11.87
C LYS A 168 -3.63 -34.19 -13.26
N ALA A 169 -4.50 -33.69 -14.15
CA ALA A 169 -4.10 -33.27 -15.49
C ALA A 169 -3.25 -31.98 -15.44
N GLU A 170 -3.60 -31.03 -14.58
CA GLU A 170 -2.87 -29.78 -14.37
C GLU A 170 -1.50 -30.01 -13.74
N LEU A 171 -1.38 -31.01 -12.86
CA LEU A 171 -0.12 -31.42 -12.24
C LEU A 171 0.78 -32.24 -13.18
N ALA A 172 0.21 -32.89 -14.19
CA ALA A 172 0.96 -33.69 -15.16
C ALA A 172 1.60 -32.86 -16.29
N MET A 173 1.22 -31.59 -16.43
CA MET A 173 1.82 -30.66 -17.39
C MET A 173 3.09 -30.00 -16.83
N SER A 174 3.78 -29.21 -17.66
CA SER A 174 4.83 -28.33 -17.16
C SER A 174 4.27 -27.36 -16.11
N VAL A 175 5.12 -26.88 -15.19
CA VAL A 175 4.69 -26.01 -14.07
C VAL A 175 3.91 -24.79 -14.58
N GLU A 176 4.41 -24.15 -15.64
CA GLU A 176 3.86 -22.93 -16.21
C GLU A 176 2.53 -23.18 -16.95
N GLU A 177 2.46 -24.25 -17.75
CA GLU A 177 1.23 -24.65 -18.45
C GLU A 177 0.16 -25.14 -17.48
N GLY A 178 0.55 -25.92 -16.48
CA GLY A 178 -0.29 -26.38 -15.38
C GLY A 178 -0.90 -25.23 -14.59
N GLU A 179 -0.10 -24.21 -14.28
CA GLU A 179 -0.58 -23.01 -13.61
C GLU A 179 -1.53 -22.18 -14.49
N LYS A 180 -1.23 -22.06 -15.79
CA LYS A 180 -2.09 -21.38 -16.75
C LYS A 180 -3.44 -22.08 -16.92
N ALA A 181 -3.44 -23.40 -17.08
CA ALA A 181 -4.65 -24.22 -17.20
C ALA A 181 -5.50 -24.14 -15.94
N PHE A 182 -4.88 -24.25 -14.76
CA PHE A 182 -5.54 -24.07 -13.46
C PHE A 182 -6.22 -22.69 -13.37
N LYS A 183 -5.49 -21.61 -13.63
CA LYS A 183 -6.05 -20.24 -13.61
C LYS A 183 -7.22 -20.07 -14.58
N MET A 184 -7.13 -20.66 -15.79
CA MET A 184 -8.21 -20.62 -16.77
C MET A 184 -9.45 -21.40 -16.33
N ARG A 185 -9.28 -22.56 -15.70
CA ARG A 185 -10.40 -23.34 -15.16
C ARG A 185 -11.11 -22.57 -14.05
N ILE A 186 -10.38 -22.08 -13.05
CA ILE A 186 -10.95 -21.30 -11.96
C ILE A 186 -11.69 -20.07 -12.49
N ARG A 187 -11.09 -19.34 -13.44
CA ARG A 187 -11.75 -18.21 -14.12
C ARG A 187 -13.09 -18.62 -14.73
N ASN A 188 -13.12 -19.73 -15.47
CA ASN A 188 -14.34 -20.21 -16.13
C ASN A 188 -15.42 -20.66 -15.12
N GLU A 189 -15.01 -21.28 -14.00
CA GLU A 189 -15.92 -21.65 -12.91
C GLU A 189 -16.52 -20.41 -12.25
N VAL A 190 -15.68 -19.42 -11.89
CA VAL A 190 -16.11 -18.13 -11.33
C VAL A 190 -17.05 -17.41 -12.28
N GLN A 191 -16.71 -17.36 -13.57
CA GLN A 191 -17.53 -16.72 -14.60
C GLN A 191 -18.92 -17.35 -14.70
N LYS A 192 -19.08 -18.67 -14.52
CA LYS A 192 -20.39 -19.33 -14.62
C LYS A 192 -21.29 -19.11 -13.40
N HIS A 193 -20.75 -18.61 -12.30
CA HIS A 193 -21.49 -18.47 -11.06
C HIS A 193 -22.60 -17.41 -11.17
N LYS A 194 -23.80 -17.71 -10.64
CA LYS A 194 -24.96 -16.80 -10.71
C LYS A 194 -24.73 -15.46 -9.99
N GLY A 195 -23.90 -15.47 -8.94
CA GLY A 195 -23.51 -14.28 -8.18
C GLY A 195 -22.34 -13.49 -8.81
N TRP A 196 -21.74 -13.97 -9.90
CA TRP A 196 -20.76 -13.20 -10.64
C TRP A 196 -21.49 -12.14 -11.49
N HIS A 197 -20.99 -10.91 -11.52
CA HIS A 197 -21.61 -9.86 -12.32
C HIS A 197 -21.41 -10.12 -13.82
N HIS A 198 -22.43 -10.71 -14.46
CA HIS A 198 -22.49 -10.97 -15.90
C HIS A 198 -22.81 -9.74 -16.74
N ASP A 199 -23.34 -8.70 -16.10
CA ASP A 199 -23.82 -7.49 -16.78
C ASP A 199 -22.67 -6.51 -17.06
N ARG A 200 -21.80 -6.89 -18.00
CA ARG A 200 -20.77 -6.00 -18.57
C ARG A 200 -21.37 -4.98 -19.55
N GLU A 201 -22.58 -5.23 -20.06
CA GLU A 201 -23.23 -4.36 -21.04
C GLU A 201 -23.79 -3.07 -20.41
N ARG A 202 -24.27 -3.11 -19.16
CA ARG A 202 -24.82 -1.90 -18.51
C ARG A 202 -23.82 -1.00 -17.81
N ARG A 203 -22.59 -1.46 -17.55
CA ARG A 203 -21.56 -0.67 -16.83
C ARG A 203 -20.16 -0.99 -17.35
N PRO A 204 -19.76 -0.46 -18.53
CA PRO A 204 -18.34 -0.41 -18.86
C PRO A 204 -17.60 0.28 -17.71
N GLY A 205 -16.36 -0.13 -17.44
CA GLY A 205 -15.59 0.45 -16.35
C GLY A 205 -15.52 1.97 -16.44
N PRO A 206 -15.17 2.69 -15.37
CA PRO A 206 -14.97 4.14 -15.40
C PRO A 206 -13.75 4.57 -16.26
N TRP A 207 -13.11 3.64 -16.97
CA TRP A 207 -11.93 3.85 -17.80
C TRP A 207 -12.26 3.66 -19.30
N MET A 208 -11.27 3.94 -20.15
CA MET A 208 -11.40 3.76 -21.61
C MET A 208 -11.76 2.31 -21.95
N SER A 209 -12.70 2.10 -22.87
CA SER A 209 -13.24 0.77 -23.22
C SER A 209 -12.18 -0.29 -23.57
N ARG A 210 -11.03 0.11 -24.12
CA ARG A 210 -9.89 -0.79 -24.39
C ARG A 210 -9.26 -1.42 -23.14
N LEU A 211 -9.55 -0.86 -21.96
CA LEU A 211 -9.05 -1.34 -20.68
C LEU A 211 -10.08 -2.21 -19.94
N ASP A 212 -11.29 -2.41 -20.48
CA ASP A 212 -12.34 -3.21 -19.83
C ASP A 212 -11.97 -4.68 -19.59
N GLU A 213 -11.04 -5.23 -20.39
CA GLU A 213 -10.54 -6.60 -20.20
C GLU A 213 -9.32 -6.69 -19.27
N VAL A 214 -8.68 -5.56 -18.96
CA VAL A 214 -7.37 -5.50 -18.29
C VAL A 214 -7.48 -4.87 -16.90
N MET A 215 -8.33 -3.86 -16.76
CA MET A 215 -8.52 -3.10 -15.53
C MET A 215 -9.69 -3.68 -14.75
N PHE A 216 -9.44 -3.92 -13.46
CA PHE A 216 -10.47 -4.21 -12.47
C PHE A 216 -11.03 -2.90 -11.91
N TRP A 217 -12.26 -2.93 -11.39
CA TRP A 217 -12.85 -1.78 -10.72
C TRP A 217 -12.07 -1.48 -9.44
N LEU A 218 -11.39 -0.35 -9.32
CA LEU A 218 -10.88 0.14 -8.04
C LEU A 218 -12.02 0.71 -7.19
#